data_AF-A0A6E8VP18-F1
#
_entry.id   AF-A0A6E8VP18-F1
#
_cell.length_a   1.000
_cell.length_b   1.000
_cell.length_c   1.000
_cell.angle_alpha   90.00
_cell.angle_beta   90.00
_cell.angle_gamma   90.00
#
_symmetry.space_group_name_H-M   'P 1'
#
loop_
_entity.id
_entity.type
_entity.pdbx_description
1 polymer ?
#
loop_
_entity_poly.entity_id
_entity_poly.type
_entity_poly.pdbx_seq_one_letter_code
_entity_poly.pdbx_strand_id
1 'polypeptide(L)'
;MCHRVLSLCGFLLLGLQCGWQTLAEDCMDIKIFTTKVASCCQLEEFLTLKTYGNCLNTMAEKYPNSTLDYLVCGLDCTYREMGILTGEDDINVEQISTNQAVHGEAYQEAIGKAVDACLAQRDEFREQEKFTKSACSMFALKFHGCMMVESMRNCPAERWDSSVLCEKVRSGVAVCPP
;
A
#
# COMPACT_ATOMS: atom_id res chain seq x y z
N MET A 1 28.16 27.14 -21.24
CA MET A 1 29.44 27.79 -21.59
C MET A 1 29.49 29.12 -20.84
N CYS A 2 30.34 29.22 -19.82
CA CYS A 2 30.59 30.45 -19.07
C CYS A 2 31.95 31.01 -19.54
N HIS A 3 31.97 32.27 -19.98
CA HIS A 3 33.15 32.90 -20.55
C HIS A 3 34.24 33.09 -19.48
N ARG A 4 35.47 32.64 -19.78
CA ARG A 4 36.66 32.90 -18.97
C ARG A 4 37.19 34.30 -19.28
N VAL A 5 37.32 35.14 -18.26
CA VAL A 5 38.25 36.26 -18.23
C VAL A 5 39.20 36.01 -17.06
N LEU A 6 40.50 35.86 -17.38
CA LEU A 6 41.60 35.75 -16.44
C LEU A 6 42.08 37.17 -16.08
N SER A 7 42.06 37.52 -14.79
CA SER A 7 42.95 38.56 -14.25
C SER A 7 43.23 38.31 -12.77
N LEU A 8 44.46 38.61 -12.36
CA LEU A 8 45.18 38.16 -11.17
C LEU A 8 44.86 38.96 -9.88
N CYS A 9 44.90 38.23 -8.75
CA CYS A 9 45.24 38.62 -7.37
C CYS A 9 44.66 39.91 -6.73
N GLY A 10 43.92 39.72 -5.64
CA GLY A 10 43.68 40.74 -4.61
C GLY A 10 42.62 40.30 -3.58
N PHE A 11 43.06 39.81 -2.42
CA PHE A 11 42.22 39.42 -1.27
C PHE A 11 41.40 40.60 -0.72
N LEU A 12 40.08 40.43 -0.55
CA LEU A 12 39.35 40.61 0.73
C LEU A 12 37.82 40.67 0.49
N LEU A 13 37.14 39.66 1.06
CA LEU A 13 35.78 39.67 1.60
C LEU A 13 34.70 40.42 0.81
N LEU A 14 33.85 39.69 0.09
CA LEU A 14 32.40 39.90 0.04
C LEU A 14 31.73 38.73 -0.72
N GLY A 15 30.84 38.01 -0.03
CA GLY A 15 29.75 37.28 -0.69
C GLY A 15 29.98 35.81 -1.07
N LEU A 16 30.51 35.00 -0.15
CA LEU A 16 30.24 33.56 -0.14
C LEU A 16 28.78 33.34 0.26
N GLN A 17 27.88 33.22 -0.71
CA GLN A 17 26.68 32.36 -0.63
C GLN A 17 26.36 31.88 -2.06
N CYS A 18 27.22 31.01 -2.62
CA CYS A 18 26.71 29.99 -3.53
C CYS A 18 25.62 29.26 -2.75
N GLY A 19 24.38 29.34 -3.23
CA GLY A 19 23.23 28.76 -2.57
C GLY A 19 23.52 27.33 -2.17
N TRP A 20 23.70 27.11 -0.87
CA TRP A 20 23.37 25.84 -0.25
C TRP A 20 21.86 25.68 -0.38
N GLN A 21 21.41 25.19 -1.55
CA GLN A 21 20.44 24.12 -1.50
C GLN A 21 21.28 22.87 -1.27
N THR A 22 21.57 22.62 0.00
CA THR A 22 21.84 21.26 0.44
C THR A 22 20.76 20.41 -0.23
N LEU A 23 21.18 19.44 -1.04
CA LEU A 23 20.47 18.19 -1.24
C LEU A 23 20.24 17.62 0.17
N ALA A 24 19.23 18.15 0.87
CA ALA A 24 18.64 17.45 1.97
C ALA A 24 18.13 16.17 1.33
N GLU A 25 18.62 15.03 1.80
CA GLU A 25 18.15 13.71 1.41
C GLU A 25 16.62 13.78 1.37
N ASP A 26 16.05 13.80 0.16
CA ASP A 26 14.61 13.94 -0.06
C ASP A 26 14.00 12.63 0.45
N CYS A 27 13.71 12.55 1.75
CA CYS A 27 12.97 11.45 2.35
C CYS A 27 11.55 11.92 2.72
N MET A 28 10.61 10.99 2.76
CA MET A 28 9.21 11.27 3.07
C MET A 28 8.90 10.96 4.52
N ASP A 29 8.38 11.93 5.27
CA ASP A 29 7.83 11.68 6.60
C ASP A 29 6.44 11.03 6.47
N ILE A 30 6.42 9.70 6.47
CA ILE A 30 5.18 8.94 6.31
C ILE A 30 4.21 9.17 7.47
N LYS A 31 4.68 9.50 8.69
CA LYS A 31 3.79 9.74 9.85
C LYS A 31 2.93 10.97 9.63
N ILE A 32 3.47 12.00 8.98
CA ILE A 32 2.73 13.22 8.63
C ILE A 32 1.78 12.96 7.45
N PHE A 33 2.18 12.14 6.49
CA PHE A 33 1.47 12.01 5.22
C PHE A 33 0.67 10.71 5.03
N THR A 34 0.56 9.83 6.04
CA THR A 34 -0.03 8.48 5.90
C THR A 34 -1.37 8.48 5.15
N THR A 35 -2.34 9.30 5.55
CA THR A 35 -3.66 9.40 4.89
C THR A 35 -3.57 9.94 3.47
N LYS A 36 -2.64 10.87 3.22
CA LYS A 36 -2.46 11.45 1.89
C LYS A 36 -1.76 10.47 0.94
N VAL A 37 -0.77 9.73 1.43
CA VAL A 37 -0.11 8.65 0.70
C VAL A 37 -1.12 7.56 0.32
N ALA A 38 -1.98 7.16 1.25
CA ALA A 38 -3.03 6.18 1.00
C ALA A 38 -4.10 6.63 -0.01
N SER A 39 -4.23 7.95 -0.28
CA SER A 39 -5.16 8.51 -1.27
C SER A 39 -4.50 8.95 -2.58
N CYS A 40 -3.22 8.63 -2.79
CA CYS A 40 -2.53 8.92 -4.04
C CYS A 40 -3.03 8.09 -5.23
N CYS A 41 -3.70 6.97 -4.98
CA CYS A 41 -4.44 6.23 -5.99
C CYS A 41 -5.91 6.17 -5.61
N GLN A 42 -6.79 6.40 -6.58
CA GLN A 42 -8.23 6.19 -6.43
C GLN A 42 -8.56 4.69 -6.54
N LEU A 43 -8.31 3.98 -5.43
CA LEU A 43 -8.68 2.57 -5.25
C LEU A 43 -10.15 2.45 -4.84
N GLU A 44 -10.80 1.43 -5.38
CA GLU A 44 -12.18 1.07 -5.06
C GLU A 44 -12.20 0.22 -3.78
N GLU A 45 -13.38 0.12 -3.17
CA GLU A 45 -13.58 -0.75 -2.02
C GLU A 45 -13.41 -2.21 -2.42
N PHE A 46 -12.28 -2.82 -2.04
CA PHE A 46 -12.02 -4.23 -2.31
C PHE A 46 -12.98 -5.16 -1.56
N LEU A 47 -13.38 -4.76 -0.34
CA LEU A 47 -14.31 -5.48 0.51
C LEU A 47 -15.62 -4.70 0.61
N THR A 48 -16.75 -5.41 0.55
CA THR A 48 -18.05 -4.77 0.76
C THR A 48 -18.17 -4.30 2.21
N LEU A 49 -18.34 -2.99 2.43
CA LEU A 49 -18.42 -2.40 3.79
C LEU A 49 -19.48 -3.06 4.68
N LYS A 50 -20.61 -3.47 4.10
CA LYS A 50 -21.67 -4.18 4.83
C LYS A 50 -21.17 -5.53 5.37
N THR A 51 -20.56 -6.34 4.52
CA THR A 51 -20.04 -7.67 4.91
C THR A 51 -18.91 -7.52 5.91
N TYR A 52 -17.98 -6.60 5.65
CA TYR A 52 -16.87 -6.31 6.54
C TYR A 52 -17.36 -5.85 7.93
N GLY A 53 -18.29 -4.89 7.98
CA GLY A 53 -18.87 -4.41 9.22
C GLY A 53 -19.61 -5.49 10.01
N ASN A 54 -20.37 -6.35 9.32
CA ASN A 54 -21.06 -7.47 9.96
C ASN A 54 -20.07 -8.46 10.60
N CYS A 55 -19.04 -8.87 9.86
CA CYS A 55 -18.00 -9.77 10.37
C CYS A 55 -17.26 -9.14 11.56
N LEU A 56 -16.89 -7.85 11.49
CA LEU A 56 -16.24 -7.15 12.59
C LEU A 56 -17.13 -7.08 13.84
N ASN A 57 -18.43 -6.81 13.70
CA ASN A 57 -19.36 -6.80 14.83
C ASN A 57 -19.41 -8.17 15.53
N THR A 58 -19.50 -9.26 14.76
CA THR A 58 -19.45 -10.62 15.31
C THR A 58 -18.12 -10.90 16.02
N MET A 59 -17.00 -10.47 15.45
CA MET A 59 -15.68 -10.69 16.07
C MET A 59 -15.44 -9.81 17.29
N ALA A 60 -16.04 -8.62 17.36
CA ALA A 60 -15.98 -7.76 18.55
C ALA A 60 -16.63 -8.43 19.76
N GLU A 61 -17.77 -9.12 19.55
CA GLU A 61 -18.44 -9.90 20.60
C GLU A 61 -17.63 -11.15 20.98
N LYS A 62 -17.01 -11.83 20.01
CA LYS A 62 -16.28 -13.08 20.22
C LYS A 62 -14.89 -12.87 20.85
N TYR A 63 -14.21 -11.80 20.47
CA TYR A 63 -12.83 -11.50 20.87
C TYR A 63 -12.68 -10.10 21.47
N PRO A 64 -13.45 -9.74 22.53
CA PRO A 64 -13.49 -8.38 23.06
C PRO A 64 -12.15 -7.87 23.61
N ASN A 65 -11.24 -8.80 23.94
CA ASN A 65 -9.95 -8.50 24.56
C ASN A 65 -8.73 -8.87 23.68
N SER A 66 -8.95 -9.29 22.43
CA SER A 66 -7.87 -9.68 21.51
C SER A 66 -7.98 -8.91 20.20
N THR A 67 -7.20 -7.84 20.07
CA THR A 67 -7.14 -7.04 18.83
C THR A 67 -6.66 -7.89 17.65
N LEU A 68 -5.74 -8.82 17.89
CA LEU A 68 -5.23 -9.70 16.84
C LEU A 68 -6.34 -10.62 16.31
N ASP A 69 -7.02 -11.36 17.20
CA ASP A 69 -8.09 -12.26 16.77
C ASP A 69 -9.28 -11.49 16.17
N TYR A 70 -9.62 -10.32 16.72
CA TYR A 70 -10.63 -9.43 16.18
C TYR A 70 -10.37 -9.10 14.70
N LEU A 71 -9.15 -8.65 14.37
CA LEU A 71 -8.81 -8.27 12.99
C LEU A 71 -8.66 -9.48 12.07
N VAL A 72 -7.92 -10.50 12.52
CA VAL A 72 -7.60 -11.69 11.70
C VAL A 72 -8.88 -12.45 11.36
N CYS A 73 -9.69 -12.77 12.37
CA CYS A 73 -10.95 -13.46 12.14
C CYS A 73 -11.98 -12.57 11.42
N GLY A 74 -11.91 -11.24 11.59
CA GLY A 74 -12.80 -10.31 10.89
C GLY A 74 -12.58 -10.35 9.37
N LEU A 75 -11.30 -10.33 8.95
CA LEU A 75 -10.95 -10.44 7.53
C LEU A 75 -11.18 -11.84 6.99
N ASP A 76 -10.82 -12.91 7.72
CA ASP A 76 -11.09 -14.29 7.30
C ASP A 76 -12.61 -14.50 7.07
N CYS A 77 -13.45 -14.07 8.02
CA CYS A 77 -14.91 -14.06 7.86
C CYS A 77 -15.34 -13.31 6.60
N THR A 78 -14.84 -12.09 6.40
CA THR A 78 -15.26 -11.24 5.28
C THR A 78 -14.89 -11.86 3.93
N TYR A 79 -13.68 -12.40 3.81
CA TYR A 79 -13.21 -13.04 2.59
C TYR A 79 -14.02 -14.29 2.25
N ARG A 80 -14.39 -15.09 3.25
CA ARG A 80 -15.21 -16.29 3.07
C ARG A 80 -16.65 -15.93 2.68
N GLU A 81 -17.26 -14.98 3.38
CA GLU A 81 -18.63 -14.50 3.09
C GLU A 81 -18.73 -13.88 1.69
N MET A 82 -17.67 -13.22 1.22
CA MET A 82 -17.59 -12.69 -0.14
C MET A 82 -17.22 -13.74 -1.20
N GLY A 83 -16.96 -14.99 -0.80
CA GLY A 83 -16.55 -16.06 -1.72
C GLY A 83 -15.14 -15.90 -2.30
N ILE A 84 -14.33 -14.99 -1.75
CA ILE A 84 -12.95 -14.72 -2.18
C ILE A 84 -12.02 -15.81 -1.64
N LEU A 85 -12.24 -16.30 -0.42
CA LEU A 85 -11.46 -17.38 0.17
C LEU A 85 -12.33 -18.64 0.29
N THR A 86 -11.94 -19.71 -0.39
CA THR A 86 -12.74 -20.95 -0.49
C THR A 86 -12.13 -22.13 0.27
N GLY A 87 -10.84 -22.06 0.62
CA GLY A 87 -10.10 -23.05 1.40
C GLY A 87 -9.37 -22.43 2.58
N GLU A 88 -8.25 -23.02 2.98
CA GLU A 88 -7.35 -22.42 3.98
C GLU A 88 -6.65 -21.19 3.39
N ASP A 89 -6.16 -21.31 2.15
CA ASP A 89 -5.48 -20.25 1.40
C ASP A 89 -5.80 -20.25 -0.11
N ASP A 90 -6.92 -20.86 -0.48
CA ASP A 90 -7.40 -20.93 -1.85
C ASP A 90 -8.23 -19.70 -2.20
N ILE A 91 -7.62 -18.76 -2.92
CA ILE A 91 -8.26 -17.56 -3.44
C ILE A 91 -9.05 -17.86 -4.71
N ASN A 92 -10.31 -17.45 -4.72
CA ASN A 92 -11.17 -17.44 -5.89
C ASN A 92 -10.90 -16.19 -6.74
N VAL A 93 -9.97 -16.32 -7.68
CA VAL A 93 -9.58 -15.23 -8.59
C VAL A 93 -10.76 -14.77 -9.46
N GLU A 94 -11.62 -15.69 -9.90
CA GLU A 94 -12.79 -15.36 -10.72
C GLU A 94 -13.77 -14.47 -9.96
N GLN A 95 -13.97 -14.71 -8.65
CA GLN A 95 -14.80 -13.86 -7.81
C GLN A 95 -14.21 -12.45 -7.68
N ILE A 96 -12.88 -12.33 -7.53
CA ILE A 96 -12.21 -11.03 -7.52
C ILE A 96 -12.43 -10.31 -8.85
N SER A 97 -12.17 -10.97 -9.99
CA SER A 97 -12.38 -10.40 -11.31
C SER A 97 -13.83 -9.96 -11.52
N THR A 98 -14.79 -10.77 -11.08
CA THR A 98 -16.23 -10.44 -11.15
C THR A 98 -16.55 -9.18 -10.34
N ASN A 99 -16.00 -9.03 -9.14
CA ASN A 99 -16.19 -7.84 -8.31
C ASN A 99 -15.63 -6.57 -8.97
N GLN A 100 -14.59 -6.71 -9.82
CA GLN A 100 -13.93 -5.59 -10.48
C GLN A 100 -14.49 -5.26 -11.87
N ALA A 101 -15.36 -6.11 -12.43
CA ALA A 101 -15.84 -6.00 -13.81
C ALA A 101 -16.60 -4.69 -14.11
N VAL A 102 -17.07 -3.99 -13.07
CA VAL A 102 -17.77 -2.69 -13.18
C VAL A 102 -16.83 -1.51 -13.45
N HIS A 103 -15.51 -1.70 -13.30
CA HIS A 103 -14.50 -0.66 -13.46
C HIS A 103 -13.81 -0.73 -14.83
N GLY A 104 -13.03 0.31 -15.18
CA GLY A 104 -12.32 0.37 -16.46
C GLY A 104 -11.22 -0.71 -16.60
N GLU A 105 -10.92 -1.09 -17.84
CA GLU A 105 -9.98 -2.17 -18.19
C GLU A 105 -8.60 -2.01 -17.53
N ALA A 106 -8.02 -0.81 -17.55
CA ALA A 106 -6.72 -0.55 -16.92
C ALA A 106 -6.74 -0.78 -15.40
N TYR A 107 -7.87 -0.50 -14.72
CA TYR A 107 -8.02 -0.79 -13.31
C TYR A 107 -8.15 -2.30 -13.06
N GLN A 108 -8.92 -3.00 -13.89
CA GLN A 108 -9.01 -4.46 -13.83
C GLN A 108 -7.64 -5.12 -14.03
N GLU A 109 -6.85 -4.64 -15.00
CA GLU A 109 -5.49 -5.11 -15.23
C GLU A 109 -4.58 -4.86 -14.02
N ALA A 110 -4.67 -3.68 -13.41
CA ALA A 110 -3.90 -3.34 -12.20
C ALA A 110 -4.23 -4.26 -11.02
N ILE A 111 -5.52 -4.53 -10.79
CA ILE A 111 -5.95 -5.48 -9.74
C ILE A 111 -5.55 -6.91 -10.09
N GLY A 112 -5.62 -7.32 -11.36
CA GLY A 112 -5.12 -8.62 -11.81
C GLY A 112 -3.64 -8.84 -11.49
N LYS A 113 -2.79 -7.85 -11.80
CA LYS A 113 -1.37 -7.87 -11.43
C LYS A 113 -1.15 -7.94 -9.92
N ALA A 114 -1.99 -7.24 -9.15
CA ALA A 114 -1.93 -7.31 -7.69
C ALA A 114 -2.28 -8.70 -7.16
N VAL A 115 -3.34 -9.33 -7.69
CA VAL A 115 -3.70 -10.70 -7.34
C VAL A 115 -2.56 -11.66 -7.63
N ASP A 116 -1.98 -11.61 -8.83
CA ASP A 116 -0.86 -12.49 -9.22
C ASP A 116 0.35 -12.32 -8.30
N ALA A 117 0.74 -11.07 -8.00
CA ALA A 117 1.85 -10.77 -7.10
C ALA A 117 1.61 -11.25 -5.66
N CYS A 118 0.36 -11.20 -5.19
CA CYS A 118 0.00 -11.67 -3.85
C CYS A 118 -0.13 -13.18 -3.76
N LEU A 119 -0.59 -13.85 -4.82
CA LEU A 119 -0.59 -15.31 -4.89
C LEU A 119 0.83 -15.89 -4.95
N ALA A 120 1.76 -15.19 -5.60
CA ALA A 120 3.17 -15.56 -5.59
C ALA A 120 3.80 -15.54 -4.18
N GLN A 121 3.23 -14.79 -3.23
CA GLN A 121 3.68 -14.70 -1.84
C GLN A 121 2.98 -15.69 -0.90
N ARG A 122 2.06 -16.55 -1.40
CA ARG A 122 1.28 -17.47 -0.56
C ARG A 122 2.13 -18.32 0.37
N ASP A 123 3.21 -18.91 -0.13
CA ASP A 123 4.07 -19.77 0.70
C ASP A 123 4.82 -18.96 1.77
N GLU A 124 5.20 -17.72 1.48
CA GLU A 124 5.76 -16.82 2.50
C GLU A 124 4.74 -16.50 3.59
N PHE A 125 3.48 -16.25 3.22
CA PHE A 125 2.41 -16.01 4.19
C PHE A 125 2.23 -17.20 5.13
N ARG A 126 2.23 -18.43 4.59
CA ARG A 126 2.17 -19.67 5.38
C ARG A 126 3.34 -19.80 6.34
N GLU A 127 4.56 -19.51 5.89
CA GLU A 127 5.73 -19.56 6.76
C GLU A 127 5.66 -18.53 7.89
N GLN A 128 5.22 -17.30 7.60
CA GLN A 128 5.05 -16.25 8.61
C GLN A 128 3.96 -16.59 9.63
N GLU A 129 2.89 -17.27 9.19
CA GLU A 129 1.77 -17.67 10.05
C GLU A 129 2.20 -18.65 11.15
N LYS A 130 3.19 -19.53 10.90
CA LYS A 130 3.72 -20.45 11.92
C LYS A 130 4.23 -19.77 13.19
N PHE A 131 4.62 -18.49 13.08
CA PHE A 131 5.13 -17.70 14.19
C PHE A 131 4.06 -16.84 14.88
N THR A 132 2.84 -16.80 14.34
CA THR A 132 1.73 -15.99 14.85
C THR A 132 0.61 -16.90 15.33
N LYS A 133 0.24 -16.80 16.61
CA LYS A 133 -0.89 -17.57 17.16
C LYS A 133 -2.15 -16.70 17.15
N SER A 134 -3.10 -17.04 16.29
CA SER A 134 -4.44 -16.46 16.23
C SER A 134 -5.50 -17.56 16.15
N ALA A 135 -6.75 -17.21 16.47
CA ALA A 135 -7.89 -18.12 16.43
C ALA A 135 -8.36 -18.46 15.01
N CYS A 136 -8.03 -17.63 14.02
CA CYS A 136 -8.30 -17.87 12.60
C CYS A 136 -7.00 -17.78 11.80
N SER A 137 -7.01 -18.27 10.56
CA SER A 137 -5.83 -18.18 9.70
C SER A 137 -5.46 -16.72 9.41
N MET A 138 -4.16 -16.44 9.44
CA MET A 138 -3.58 -15.14 9.09
C MET A 138 -3.62 -14.85 7.59
N PHE A 139 -3.91 -15.86 6.76
CA PHE A 139 -3.80 -15.76 5.31
C PHE A 139 -4.62 -14.60 4.72
N ALA A 140 -5.90 -14.49 5.10
CA ALA A 140 -6.78 -13.41 4.60
C ALA A 140 -6.25 -12.01 4.93
N LEU A 141 -5.71 -11.82 6.15
CA LEU A 141 -5.11 -10.54 6.55
C LEU A 141 -3.85 -10.23 5.74
N LYS A 142 -2.97 -11.22 5.55
CA LYS A 142 -1.73 -11.06 4.77
C LYS A 142 -2.02 -10.79 3.29
N PHE A 143 -2.92 -11.57 2.70
CA PHE A 143 -3.36 -11.38 1.33
C PHE A 143 -4.02 -10.01 1.14
N HIS A 144 -4.89 -9.58 2.05
CA HIS A 144 -5.50 -8.24 1.99
C HIS A 144 -4.47 -7.11 2.06
N GLY A 145 -3.51 -7.19 2.99
CA GLY A 145 -2.42 -6.22 3.09
C GLY A 145 -1.58 -6.16 1.81
N CYS A 146 -1.27 -7.32 1.23
CA CYS A 146 -0.59 -7.40 -0.06
C CYS A 146 -1.42 -6.76 -1.18
N MET A 147 -2.71 -7.06 -1.29
CA MET A 147 -3.61 -6.49 -2.29
C MET A 147 -3.62 -4.96 -2.24
N MET A 148 -3.65 -4.37 -1.04
CA MET A 148 -3.60 -2.92 -0.88
C MET A 148 -2.28 -2.33 -1.40
N VAL A 149 -1.15 -2.95 -1.08
CA VAL A 149 0.19 -2.50 -1.52
C VAL A 149 0.35 -2.66 -3.02
N GLU A 150 0.01 -3.83 -3.58
CA GLU A 150 0.21 -4.12 -4.99
C GLU A 150 -0.78 -3.37 -5.88
N SER A 151 -2.01 -3.13 -5.43
CA SER A 151 -2.97 -2.28 -6.16
C SER A 151 -2.46 -0.83 -6.24
N MET A 152 -1.85 -0.34 -5.17
CA MET A 152 -1.21 0.97 -5.15
C MET A 152 -0.01 1.05 -6.10
N ARG A 153 0.85 0.02 -6.12
CA ARG A 153 2.01 -0.08 -7.01
C ARG A 153 1.62 -0.12 -8.49
N ASN A 154 0.54 -0.82 -8.81
CA ASN A 154 0.04 -0.98 -10.16
C ASN A 154 -1.00 0.07 -10.55
N CYS A 155 -1.19 1.13 -9.75
CA CYS A 155 -2.25 2.10 -9.97
C CYS A 155 -2.19 2.73 -11.39
N PRO A 156 -3.30 2.68 -12.15
CA PRO A 156 -3.38 3.30 -13.46
C PRO A 156 -3.13 4.81 -13.40
N ALA A 157 -2.54 5.37 -14.46
CA ALA A 157 -2.17 6.78 -14.50
C ALA A 157 -3.38 7.71 -14.37
N GLU A 158 -4.52 7.33 -14.93
CA GLU A 158 -5.78 8.08 -14.86
C GLU A 158 -6.45 8.07 -13.48
N ARG A 159 -6.03 7.16 -12.60
CA ARG A 159 -6.50 7.06 -11.20
C ARG A 159 -5.47 7.61 -10.19
N TRP A 160 -4.31 8.05 -10.68
CA TRP A 160 -3.23 8.57 -9.87
C TRP A 160 -3.39 10.07 -9.63
N ASP A 161 -3.20 10.51 -8.38
CA ASP A 161 -3.11 11.93 -8.02
C ASP A 161 -1.73 12.46 -8.44
N SER A 162 -1.69 13.40 -9.39
CA SER A 162 -0.45 13.97 -9.92
C SER A 162 0.19 15.05 -9.03
N SER A 163 -0.20 15.14 -7.75
CA SER A 163 0.42 16.05 -6.79
C SER A 163 1.88 15.65 -6.52
N VAL A 164 2.70 16.64 -6.16
CA VAL A 164 4.15 16.45 -5.91
C VAL A 164 4.41 15.33 -4.90
N LEU A 165 3.61 15.26 -3.83
CA LEU A 165 3.75 14.22 -2.82
C LEU A 165 3.50 12.82 -3.41
N CYS A 166 2.44 12.66 -4.19
CA CYS A 166 2.12 11.38 -4.80
C CYS A 166 3.17 10.99 -5.84
N GLU A 167 3.66 11.90 -6.68
CA GLU A 167 4.78 11.58 -7.58
C GLU A 167 6.06 11.14 -6.83
N LYS A 168 6.33 11.71 -5.65
CA LYS A 168 7.39 11.21 -4.75
C LYS A 168 7.11 9.79 -4.26
N VAL A 169 5.86 9.44 -3.94
CA VAL A 169 5.47 8.07 -3.58
C VAL A 169 5.69 7.13 -4.76
N ARG A 170 5.23 7.51 -5.96
CA ARG A 170 5.33 6.71 -7.18
C ARG A 170 6.77 6.41 -7.58
N SER A 171 7.65 7.38 -7.37
CA SER A 171 9.08 7.26 -7.66
C SER A 171 9.87 6.47 -6.61
N GLY A 172 9.23 6.02 -5.52
CA GLY A 172 9.88 5.19 -4.50
C GLY A 172 10.82 5.97 -3.59
N VAL A 173 10.55 7.26 -3.35
CA VAL A 173 11.31 8.07 -2.39
C VAL A 173 11.34 7.39 -1.02
N ALA A 174 12.53 7.29 -0.42
CA ALA A 174 12.72 6.63 0.86
C ALA A 174 11.92 7.31 1.99
N VAL A 175 11.42 6.52 2.94
CA VAL A 175 10.80 7.05 4.17
C VAL A 175 11.91 7.55 5.10
N CYS A 176 11.69 8.71 5.73
CA CYS A 176 12.66 9.23 6.69
C CYS A 176 12.85 8.26 7.87
N PRO A 177 14.09 8.04 8.34
CA PRO A 177 14.32 7.23 9.54
C PRO A 177 13.58 7.84 10.75
N PRO A 178 13.11 7.00 11.69
CA PRO A 178 12.28 7.41 12.82
C PRO A 178 12.98 8.30 13.83
#